data_AF-A0A6A8M4W6-F1
#
_entry.id   AF-A0A6A8M4W6-F1
#
_cell.length_a   1.000
_cell.length_b   1.000
_cell.length_c   1.000
_cell.angle_alpha   90.00
_cell.angle_beta   90.00
_cell.angle_gamma   90.00
#
_symmetry.space_group_name_H-M   'P 1'
#
loop_
_entity.id
_entity.type
_entity.pdbx_description
1 polymer ?
#
loop_
_entity_poly.entity_id
_entity_poly.type
_entity_poly.pdbx_seq_one_letter_code
_entity_poly.pdbx_strand_id
1 'polypeptide(L)'
;MKDATVSARVECDVKNEAEDILQKLGIPVSVVINSLYRQIIYRHGVPFSLTIPKEPKTLDTMSEAELNAKLMHSYEQSLRGEGRPFTEVFDELERSLR
;
A
#
# COMPACT_ATOMS: atom_id res chain seq x y z
N MET A 1 -38.04 -1.20 0.38
CA MET A 1 -36.62 -1.40 0.72
C MET A 1 -36.56 -2.22 1.98
N LYS A 2 -35.75 -3.28 2.03
CA LYS A 2 -35.48 -4.00 3.28
C LYS A 2 -34.18 -3.43 3.81
N ASP A 3 -34.28 -2.47 4.71
CA ASP A 3 -33.10 -1.89 5.36
C ASP A 3 -32.62 -2.89 6.43
N ALA A 4 -31.34 -3.25 6.36
CA ALA A 4 -30.70 -4.11 7.35
C ALA A 4 -29.75 -3.27 8.18
N THR A 5 -29.87 -3.35 9.51
CA THR A 5 -28.95 -2.66 10.43
C THR A 5 -27.76 -3.55 10.72
N VAL A 6 -26.55 -3.04 10.51
CA VAL A 6 -25.29 -3.72 10.83
C VAL A 6 -24.73 -3.11 12.09
N SER A 7 -24.46 -3.94 13.11
CA SER A 7 -23.81 -3.52 14.36
C SER A 7 -22.55 -4.34 14.60
N ALA A 8 -21.45 -3.67 14.93
CA ALA A 8 -20.16 -4.29 15.22
C ALA A 8 -19.52 -3.60 16.43
N ARG A 9 -18.79 -4.37 17.25
CA ARG A 9 -17.99 -3.81 18.36
C ARG A 9 -16.61 -3.46 17.84
N VAL A 10 -16.15 -2.24 18.14
CA VAL A 10 -14.84 -1.71 17.77
C VAL A 10 -14.31 -0.92 18.96
N GLU A 11 -12.99 -0.90 19.14
CA GLU A 11 -12.32 -0.07 20.15
C GLU A 11 -12.54 1.43 19.84
N CYS A 12 -12.66 2.25 20.89
CA CYS A 12 -12.98 3.67 20.73
C CYS A 12 -11.89 4.43 19.98
N ASP A 13 -10.62 4.15 20.26
CA ASP A 13 -9.48 4.83 19.64
C ASP A 13 -9.41 4.50 18.14
N VAL A 14 -9.54 3.22 17.79
CA VAL A 14 -9.58 2.73 16.39
C VAL A 14 -10.75 3.36 15.62
N LYS A 15 -11.93 3.46 16.25
CA LYS A 15 -13.09 4.09 15.62
C LYS A 15 -12.82 5.57 15.31
N ASN A 16 -12.31 6.31 16.28
CA ASN A 16 -12.07 7.75 16.13
C ASN A 16 -11.02 8.04 15.05
N GLU A 17 -9.94 7.26 15.02
CA GLU A 17 -8.90 7.39 14.00
C GLU A 17 -9.44 7.09 12.60
N ALA A 18 -10.22 6.01 12.45
CA ALA A 18 -10.84 5.66 11.19
C ALA A 18 -11.84 6.74 10.72
N GLU A 19 -12.67 7.27 11.61
CA GLU A 19 -13.63 8.33 11.28
C GLU A 19 -12.94 9.64 10.85
N ASP A 20 -11.84 10.03 11.49
CA ASP A 20 -11.05 11.20 11.08
C ASP A 20 -10.44 11.03 9.68
N ILE A 21 -9.88 9.86 9.37
CA ILE A 21 -9.36 9.56 8.03
C ILE A 21 -10.47 9.59 6.98
N LEU A 22 -11.61 8.95 7.27
CA LEU A 22 -12.75 8.92 6.36
C LEU A 22 -13.35 10.31 6.14
N GLN A 23 -13.37 11.15 7.18
CA GLN A 23 -13.80 12.54 7.07
C GLN A 23 -12.88 13.37 6.18
N LYS A 24 -11.56 13.21 6.31
CA LYS A 24 -10.57 13.86 5.42
C LYS A 24 -10.73 13.44 3.96
N LEU A 25 -11.13 12.18 3.72
CA LEU A 25 -11.45 11.68 2.38
C LEU A 25 -12.85 12.09 1.89
N GLY A 26 -13.70 12.65 2.75
CA GLY A 26 -15.08 13.03 2.43
C GLY A 26 -16.02 11.83 2.24
N ILE A 27 -15.69 10.67 2.80
CA ILE A 27 -16.44 9.42 2.59
C ILE A 27 -17.20 9.06 3.87
N PRO A 28 -18.54 8.95 3.84
CA PRO A 28 -19.31 8.49 4.99
C PRO A 28 -19.04 7.02 5.33
N VAL A 29 -19.00 6.68 6.62
CA VAL A 29 -18.78 5.31 7.13
C VAL A 29 -19.76 4.30 6.51
N SER A 30 -21.03 4.67 6.36
CA SER A 30 -22.05 3.81 5.76
C SER A 30 -21.75 3.44 4.31
N VAL A 31 -21.10 4.33 3.55
CA VAL A 31 -20.69 4.06 2.16
C VAL A 31 -19.53 3.07 2.13
N VAL A 32 -18.58 3.20 3.06
CA VAL A 32 -17.44 2.27 3.19
C VAL A 32 -17.90 0.86 3.54
N ILE A 33 -18.81 0.72 4.51
CA ILE A 33 -19.34 -0.59 4.89
C ILE A 33 -20.10 -1.24 3.72
N ASN A 34 -20.94 -0.47 3.01
CA ASN A 34 -21.65 -0.97 1.85
C ASN A 34 -20.72 -1.33 0.68
N SER A 35 -19.66 -0.55 0.45
CA SER A 35 -18.69 -0.84 -0.60
C SER A 35 -17.89 -2.10 -0.28
N LEU A 36 -17.54 -2.31 1.00
CA LEU A 36 -16.89 -3.54 1.45
C LEU A 36 -17.75 -4.78 1.19
N TYR A 37 -19.05 -4.74 1.51
CA TYR A 37 -19.96 -5.85 1.19
C TYR A 37 -20.02 -6.15 -0.31
N ARG A 38 -20.08 -5.12 -1.15
CA ARG A 38 -20.07 -5.30 -2.61
C ARG A 38 -18.76 -5.91 -3.10
N GLN A 39 -17.64 -5.52 -2.52
CA GLN A 39 -16.33 -6.10 -2.84
C GLN A 39 -16.23 -7.57 -2.42
N ILE A 40 -16.79 -7.94 -1.27
CA ILE A 40 -16.86 -9.34 -0.83
C ILE A 40 -17.70 -10.17 -1.78
N ILE A 41 -18.87 -9.65 -2.17
CA ILE A 41 -19.75 -10.32 -3.14
C ILE A 41 -19.04 -10.49 -4.49
N TYR A 42 -18.38 -9.45 -4.98
CA TYR A 42 -17.71 -9.46 -6.28
C TYR A 42 -16.50 -10.41 -6.33
N ARG A 43 -15.68 -10.42 -5.27
CA ARG A 43 -14.45 -11.23 -5.21
C ARG A 43 -14.66 -12.63 -4.63
N HIS A 44 -15.87 -12.95 -4.17
CA HIS A 44 -16.15 -14.16 -3.39
C HIS A 44 -15.15 -14.37 -2.24
N GLY A 45 -14.72 -13.27 -1.60
CA GLY A 45 -13.64 -13.29 -0.61
C GLY A 45 -13.37 -11.92 0.00
N VAL A 46 -12.58 -11.89 1.06
CA VAL A 46 -12.21 -10.65 1.75
C VAL A 46 -11.31 -9.79 0.84
N PRO A 47 -11.62 -8.50 0.61
CA PRO A 47 -10.96 -7.69 -0.42
C PRO A 47 -9.62 -7.09 0.02
N PHE A 48 -9.08 -7.51 1.16
CA PHE A 48 -7.74 -7.19 1.63
C PHE A 48 -6.98 -8.49 1.89
N SER A 49 -5.68 -8.47 1.63
CA SER A 49 -4.82 -9.63 1.87
C SER A 49 -4.73 -9.88 3.37
N LEU A 50 -5.24 -11.02 3.85
CA LEU A 50 -5.09 -11.48 5.24
C LEU A 50 -3.68 -12.05 5.51
N THR A 51 -2.69 -11.57 4.78
CA THR A 51 -1.29 -11.95 4.94
C THR A 51 -0.61 -10.94 5.84
N ILE A 52 0.23 -11.42 6.75
CA ILE A 52 1.19 -10.56 7.45
C ILE A 52 2.02 -9.87 6.36
N PRO A 53 2.14 -8.52 6.37
CA PRO A 53 2.97 -7.82 5.39
C PRO A 53 4.36 -8.42 5.44
N LYS A 54 4.80 -8.99 4.32
CA LYS A 54 6.16 -9.52 4.22
C LYS A 54 7.11 -8.35 4.43
N GLU A 55 8.08 -8.54 5.33
CA GLU A 55 9.18 -7.60 5.52
C GLU A 55 9.75 -7.19 4.15
N PRO A 56 10.17 -5.92 4.00
CA PRO A 56 10.75 -5.46 2.74
C PRO A 56 11.85 -6.44 2.34
N LYS A 57 11.78 -6.95 1.09
CA LYS A 57 12.74 -7.94 0.57
C LYS A 57 14.16 -7.43 0.82
N THR A 58 14.83 -7.98 1.83
CA THR A 58 16.24 -7.75 2.10
C THR A 58 17.07 -8.56 1.09
N LEU A 59 18.35 -8.22 0.91
CA LEU A 59 19.26 -8.94 0.01
C LEU A 59 19.24 -10.46 0.24
N ASP A 60 19.01 -10.90 1.48
CA ASP A 60 18.93 -12.31 1.88
C ASP A 60 17.71 -13.07 1.31
N THR A 61 16.72 -12.35 0.76
CA THR A 61 15.49 -12.93 0.20
C THR A 61 15.44 -12.91 -1.33
N MET A 62 16.49 -12.39 -1.99
CA MET A 62 16.56 -12.28 -3.45
C MET A 62 17.32 -13.47 -4.03
N SER A 63 16.80 -14.11 -5.08
CA SER A 63 17.54 -15.16 -5.78
C SER A 63 18.68 -14.55 -6.60
N GLU A 64 19.73 -15.33 -6.86
CA GLU A 64 20.85 -14.90 -7.73
C GLU A 64 20.37 -14.43 -9.11
N ALA A 65 19.29 -15.03 -9.63
CA ALA A 65 18.71 -14.62 -10.91
C ALA A 65 18.05 -13.23 -10.84
N GLU A 66 17.33 -12.93 -9.76
CA GLU A 66 16.74 -11.60 -9.53
C GLU A 66 17.85 -10.55 -9.33
N LEU A 67 18.94 -10.89 -8.63
CA LEU A 67 20.10 -10.02 -8.46
C LEU A 67 20.78 -9.71 -9.80
N ASN A 68 21.08 -10.75 -10.57
CA ASN A 68 21.78 -10.62 -11.83
C ASN A 68 20.97 -9.79 -12.84
N ALA A 69 19.66 -9.98 -12.89
CA ALA A 69 18.77 -9.18 -13.73
C ALA A 69 18.83 -7.68 -13.36
N LYS A 70 18.83 -7.34 -12.07
CA LYS A 70 18.95 -5.94 -11.61
C LYS A 70 20.32 -5.34 -11.93
N LEU A 71 21.40 -6.12 -11.76
CA LEU A 71 22.76 -5.67 -12.08
C LEU A 71 22.92 -5.43 -13.59
N MET A 72 22.45 -6.35 -14.44
CA MET A 72 22.45 -6.15 -15.89
C MET A 72 21.67 -4.90 -16.30
N HIS A 73 20.49 -4.68 -15.71
CA HIS A 73 19.70 -3.48 -15.98
C HIS A 73 20.46 -2.20 -15.60
N SER A 74 21.10 -2.16 -14.42
CA SER A 74 21.90 -1.01 -14.00
C SER A 74 23.12 -0.77 -14.91
N TYR A 75 23.73 -1.84 -15.42
CA TYR A 75 24.85 -1.76 -16.36
C TYR A 75 24.40 -1.16 -17.70
N GLU A 76 23.27 -1.60 -18.24
CA GLU A 76 22.69 -1.05 -19.46
C GLU A 76 22.30 0.43 -19.30
N GLN A 77 21.71 0.81 -18.16
CA GLN A 77 21.39 2.21 -17.85
C GLN A 77 22.64 3.08 -17.78
N SER A 78 23.72 2.58 -17.18
CA SER A 78 25.00 3.29 -17.13
C SER A 78 25.59 3.49 -18.52
N LEU A 79 25.51 2.48 -19.40
CA LEU A 79 25.98 2.59 -20.78
C LEU A 79 25.17 3.61 -21.59
N ARG A 80 23.87 3.77 -21.30
CA ARG A 80 22.98 4.75 -21.94
C ARG A 80 23.09 6.15 -21.35
N GLY A 81 23.87 6.34 -20.27
CA GLY A 81 23.98 7.62 -19.59
C GLY A 81 22.70 8.03 -18.85
N GLU A 82 21.80 7.08 -18.56
CA GLU A 82 20.55 7.30 -17.81
C GLU A 82 20.78 7.40 -16.29
N GLY A 83 22.01 7.75 -15.88
CA GLY A 83 22.37 7.96 -14.49
C GLY A 83 21.95 9.35 -14.01
N ARG A 84 21.60 9.46 -12.73
CA ARG A 84 21.38 10.75 -12.06
C ARG A 84 22.53 11.05 -11.11
N PRO A 85 22.93 12.33 -10.94
CA PRO A 85 23.94 12.72 -9.97
C PRO A 85 23.54 12.27 -8.56
N PHE A 86 24.50 11.68 -7.84
CA PHE A 86 24.28 11.18 -6.47
C PHE A 86 23.68 12.24 -5.55
N THR A 87 24.22 13.47 -5.60
CA THR A 87 23.80 14.59 -4.75
C THR A 87 22.35 14.98 -4.99
N GLU A 88 21.91 15.01 -6.25
CA GLU A 88 20.54 15.38 -6.61
C GLU A 88 19.53 14.34 -6.12
N VAL A 89 19.86 13.05 -6.24
CA VAL A 89 19.01 11.95 -5.76
C VAL A 89 18.90 11.94 -4.24
N PHE A 90 20.01 12.18 -3.52
CA PHE A 90 20.01 12.22 -2.07
C PHE A 90 19.21 13.42 -1.53
N ASP A 91 19.39 14.61 -2.12
CA ASP A 91 18.63 15.79 -1.75
C ASP A 91 17.12 15.60 -2.00
N GLU A 92 16.73 14.92 -3.08
CA GLU A 92 15.33 14.57 -3.38
C GLU A 92 14.76 13.60 -2.34
N LEU A 93 15.52 12.56 -1.99
CA LEU A 93 15.11 11.56 -0.99
C LEU A 93 14.93 12.18 0.40
N GLU A 94 15.87 13.01 0.86
CA GLU A 94 15.77 13.67 2.16
C GLU A 94 14.57 14.61 2.25
N ARG A 95 14.20 15.27 1.15
CA ARG A 95 12.98 16.08 1.08
C ARG A 95 11.71 15.25 1.14
N SER A 96 11.72 14.04 0.58
CA SER A 96 10.55 13.14 0.57
C SER A 96 10.25 12.48 1.92
N LEU A 97 11.25 12.46 2.82
CA LEU A 97 11.18 11.86 4.16
C LEU A 97 10.81 12.87 5.27
N ARG A 98 10.68 14.16 4.93
CA ARG A 98 10.21 15.23 5.83
C ARG A 98 8.75 15.56 5.56
#